data_AF-A0A3A4ZTQ1-F1
#
_entry.id   AF-A0A3A4ZTQ1-F1
#
_cell.length_a   1.000
_cell.length_b   1.000
_cell.length_c   1.000
_cell.angle_alpha   90.00
_cell.angle_beta   90.00
_cell.angle_gamma   90.00
#
_symmetry.space_group_name_H-M   'P 1'
#
loop_
_entity.id
_entity.type
_entity.pdbx_description
1 polymer ?
#
loop_
_entity_poly.entity_id
_entity_poly.type
_entity_poly.pdbx_seq_one_letter_code
_entity_poly.pdbx_strand_id
1 'polypeptide(L)'
;MTKIEQLKAEAREAAELRGHELGRFKESVITPETKGKGSERPGWVAVCEVCAALVVVDPAPPPGEPEILGEGVNRDCQGIEQEWHETA
;
A
#
# COMPACT_ATOMS: atom_id res chain seq x y z
N MET A 1 10.08 14.26 -13.43
CA MET A 1 9.36 13.39 -12.49
C MET A 1 10.33 12.34 -11.99
N THR A 2 10.42 12.16 -10.69
CA THR A 2 11.27 11.09 -10.14
C THR A 2 10.53 9.76 -10.24
N LYS A 3 11.26 8.65 -10.42
CA LYS A 3 10.66 7.30 -10.50
C LYS A 3 9.73 7.02 -9.31
N ILE A 4 10.11 7.51 -8.13
CA ILE A 4 9.32 7.33 -6.92
C ILE A 4 7.97 8.07 -6.95
N GLU A 5 7.90 9.26 -7.55
CA GLU A 5 6.64 9.99 -7.67
C GLU A 5 5.67 9.28 -8.61
N GLN A 6 6.19 8.69 -9.69
CA GLN A 6 5.41 7.88 -10.61
C GLN A 6 4.83 6.65 -9.90
N LEU A 7 5.67 5.89 -9.19
CA LEU A 7 5.22 4.71 -8.46
C LEU A 7 4.20 5.04 -7.36
N LYS A 8 4.34 6.17 -6.67
CA LYS A 8 3.35 6.63 -5.68
C LYS A 8 2.00 6.96 -6.33
N ALA A 9 2.02 7.59 -7.51
CA ALA A 9 0.81 7.89 -8.25
C ALA A 9 0.13 6.61 -8.75
N GLU A 10 0.89 5.68 -9.32
CA GLU A 10 0.40 4.36 -9.77
C GLU A 10 -0.17 3.55 -8.60
N ALA A 11 0.50 3.55 -7.45
CA ALA A 11 0.04 2.86 -6.26
C ALA A 11 -1.28 3.44 -5.73
N ARG A 12 -1.44 4.76 -5.82
CA ARG A 12 -2.67 5.45 -5.43
C ARG A 12 -3.81 5.16 -6.40
N GLU A 13 -3.56 5.23 -7.70
CA GLU A 13 -4.55 4.91 -8.73
C GLU A 13 -5.01 3.45 -8.62
N ALA A 14 -4.07 2.51 -8.47
CA ALA A 14 -4.38 1.08 -8.31
C ALA A 14 -5.19 0.78 -7.05
N ALA A 15 -4.95 1.54 -5.98
CA ALA A 15 -5.70 1.44 -4.73
C ALA A 15 -7.10 2.08 -4.84
N GLU A 16 -7.20 3.24 -5.48
CA GLU A 16 -8.47 3.95 -5.71
C GLU A 16 -9.41 3.14 -6.61
N LEU A 17 -8.88 2.48 -7.65
CA LEU A 17 -9.62 1.54 -8.49
C LEU A 17 -10.26 0.38 -7.70
N ARG A 18 -9.70 0.06 -6.53
CA ARG A 18 -10.16 -0.98 -5.60
C ARG A 18 -10.94 -0.40 -4.41
N GLY A 19 -11.23 0.90 -4.40
CA GLY A 19 -11.96 1.60 -3.35
C GLY A 19 -11.14 1.89 -2.09
N HIS A 20 -9.81 1.81 -2.14
CA HIS A 20 -8.95 2.18 -1.01
C HIS A 20 -8.58 3.65 -1.05
N GLU A 21 -8.82 4.35 0.05
CA GLU A 21 -8.38 5.73 0.24
C GLU A 21 -7.00 5.73 0.94
N LEU A 22 -5.93 5.72 0.14
CA LEU A 22 -4.57 5.77 0.67
C LEU A 22 -4.27 7.15 1.26
N GLY A 23 -3.85 7.16 2.52
CA GLY A 23 -3.31 8.34 3.18
C GLY A 23 -1.92 8.73 2.66
N ARG A 24 -1.24 9.59 3.42
CA ARG A 24 0.10 10.08 3.05
C ARG A 24 1.14 8.96 3.05
N PHE A 25 1.85 8.82 1.92
CA PHE A 25 3.05 7.98 1.85
C PHE A 25 4.12 8.46 2.83
N LYS A 26 4.52 7.59 3.74
CA LYS A 26 5.62 7.82 4.70
C LYS A 26 6.86 7.07 4.24
N GLU A 27 8.02 7.72 4.31
CA GLU A 27 9.31 7.05 4.13
C GLU A 27 9.48 6.02 5.24
N SER A 28 9.75 4.78 4.85
CA SER A 28 9.96 3.68 5.77
C SER A 28 10.98 2.71 5.19
N VAL A 29 11.65 1.97 6.05
CA VAL A 29 12.53 0.89 5.61
C VAL A 29 11.66 -0.34 5.30
N ILE A 30 11.76 -0.86 4.08
CA ILE A 30 11.15 -2.14 3.71
C ILE A 30 12.03 -3.22 4.29
N THR A 31 11.52 -3.92 5.28
CA THR A 31 12.13 -5.12 5.86
C THR A 31 11.44 -6.36 5.29
N PRO A 32 12.08 -7.53 5.38
CA PRO A 32 11.43 -8.77 5.00
C PRO A 32 10.14 -9.05 5.79
N GLU A 33 10.03 -8.48 6.99
CA GLU A 33 8.85 -8.59 7.86
C GLU A 33 7.69 -7.67 7.41
N THR A 34 7.97 -6.56 6.74
CA THR A 34 6.96 -5.59 6.24
C THR A 34 6.49 -5.86 4.82
N LYS A 35 6.63 -7.11 4.36
CA LYS A 35 6.29 -7.63 3.01
C LYS A 35 7.35 -7.41 1.91
N GLY A 36 8.57 -7.01 2.24
CA GLY A 36 9.70 -7.17 1.31
C GLY A 36 10.17 -8.63 1.25
N LYS A 37 10.78 -9.07 0.16
CA LYS A 37 11.72 -10.21 0.21
C LYS A 37 13.12 -9.63 0.03
N GLY A 38 14.00 -9.82 1.01
CA GLY A 38 15.40 -9.37 0.95
C GLY A 38 15.82 -8.37 2.03
N SER A 39 16.90 -7.63 1.76
CA SER A 39 17.57 -6.72 2.69
C SER A 39 16.81 -5.41 2.93
N GLU A 40 17.11 -4.76 4.07
CA GLU A 40 16.61 -3.43 4.44
C GLU A 40 16.89 -2.38 3.35
N ARG A 41 15.84 -1.70 2.89
CA ARG A 41 15.94 -0.72 1.81
C ARG A 41 14.94 0.42 1.97
N PRO A 42 15.23 1.62 1.43
CA PRO A 42 14.33 2.75 1.51
C PRO A 42 13.10 2.52 0.63
N GLY A 43 11.92 2.57 1.24
CA GLY A 43 10.65 2.51 0.55
C GLY A 43 9.65 3.51 1.13
N TRP A 44 8.44 3.48 0.59
CA TRP A 44 7.35 4.32 1.03
C TRP A 44 6.15 3.47 1.35
N VAL A 45 5.56 3.69 2.52
CA VAL A 45 4.37 2.97 2.96
C VAL A 45 3.22 3.96 3.06
N ALA A 46 2.10 3.64 2.42
CA ALA A 46 0.82 4.28 2.63
C ALA A 46 -0.13 3.27 3.26
N VAL A 47 -1.06 3.76 4.07
CA VAL A 47 -2.10 2.95 4.69
C VAL A 47 -3.44 3.53 4.28
N CYS A 48 -4.36 2.66 3.89
CA CYS A 48 -5.74 3.00 3.64
C CYS A 48 -6.39 3.45 4.95
N GLU A 49 -6.94 4.66 4.98
CA GLU A 49 -7.55 5.22 6.18
C GLU A 49 -8.87 4.52 6.54
N VAL A 50 -9.47 3.83 5.57
CA VAL A 50 -10.69 3.03 5.74
C VAL A 50 -10.33 1.66 6.33
N CYS A 51 -9.84 0.71 5.54
CA CYS A 51 -9.69 -0.67 6.00
C CYS A 51 -8.28 -1.02 6.54
N ALA A 52 -7.45 -0.02 6.84
CA ALA A 52 -6.06 -0.18 7.29
C ALA A 52 -5.16 -1.01 6.34
N ALA A 53 -5.55 -1.16 5.08
CA ALA A 53 -4.75 -1.88 4.10
C ALA A 53 -3.47 -1.11 3.78
N LEU A 54 -2.33 -1.80 3.89
CA LEU A 54 -1.02 -1.24 3.63
C LEU A 54 -0.64 -1.38 2.15
N VAL A 55 0.00 -0.35 1.63
CA VAL A 55 0.63 -0.29 0.30
C VAL A 55 2.07 0.13 0.48
N VAL A 56 2.98 -0.61 -0.13
CA VAL A 56 4.42 -0.43 -0.09
C VAL A 56 4.89 -0.12 -1.51
N VAL A 57 5.62 0.97 -1.65
CA VAL A 57 6.26 1.39 -2.89
C VAL A 57 7.76 1.28 -2.73
N ASP A 58 8.37 0.53 -3.62
CA ASP A 58 9.79 0.26 -3.65
C ASP A 58 10.39 0.70 -4.99
N PRO A 59 11.29 1.70 -5.02
CA PRO A 59 11.86 2.21 -6.26
C PRO A 59 12.87 1.25 -6.91
N ALA A 60 13.37 0.27 -6.15
CA ALA A 60 14.42 -0.64 -6.55
C ALA A 60 14.17 -2.09 -6.06
N PRO A 61 13.12 -2.77 -6.56
CA PRO A 61 12.85 -4.18 -6.24
C PRO A 61 13.99 -5.07 -6.69
N PRO A 62 14.32 -6.15 -5.95
CA PRO A 62 15.15 -7.19 -6.51
C PRO A 62 14.42 -7.81 -7.72
N PRO A 63 15.17 -8.40 -8.64
CA PRO A 63 14.59 -9.04 -9.82
C PRO A 63 13.56 -10.09 -9.40
N GLY A 64 12.32 -9.94 -9.90
CA GLY A 64 11.20 -10.85 -9.62
C GLY A 64 10.21 -10.34 -8.57
N GLU A 65 10.46 -9.19 -7.93
CA GLU A 65 9.49 -8.51 -7.07
C GLU A 65 8.84 -7.31 -7.76
N PRO A 66 7.54 -7.05 -7.52
CA PRO A 66 6.89 -5.88 -8.06
C PRO A 66 7.27 -4.62 -7.27
N GLU A 67 7.33 -3.49 -7.99
CA GLU A 67 7.68 -2.16 -7.47
C GLU A 67 6.61 -1.61 -6.51
N ILE A 68 5.39 -2.13 -6.61
CA ILE A 68 4.25 -1.76 -5.77
C ILE A 68 3.66 -3.05 -5.19
N LEU A 69 3.57 -3.10 -3.87
CA LEU A 69 3.16 -4.26 -3.09
C LEU A 69 2.13 -3.84 -2.05
N GLY A 70 1.37 -4.80 -1.53
CA GLY A 70 0.49 -4.57 -0.38
C GLY A 70 -0.98 -4.81 -0.67
N GLU A 71 -1.76 -4.86 0.40
CA GLU A 71 -3.17 -5.25 0.32
C GLU A 71 -4.02 -4.17 -0.34
N GLY A 72 -3.68 -2.89 -0.17
CA GLY A 72 -4.44 -1.79 -0.76
C GLY A 72 -4.44 -1.78 -2.30
N VAL A 73 -3.48 -2.47 -2.95
CA VAL A 73 -3.41 -2.58 -4.42
C VAL A 73 -3.76 -3.97 -4.95
N ASN A 74 -3.79 -4.99 -4.09
CA ASN A 74 -3.99 -6.39 -4.51
C ASN A 74 -5.41 -6.89 -4.26
N ARG A 75 -6.11 -6.34 -3.26
CA ARG A 75 -7.48 -6.73 -2.90
C ARG A 75 -8.40 -5.53 -2.84
N ASP A 76 -9.69 -5.73 -3.08
CA ASP A 76 -10.71 -4.69 -2.91
C ASP A 76 -10.79 -4.22 -1.45
N CYS A 77 -11.10 -2.93 -1.27
CA CYS A 77 -11.31 -2.38 0.06
C CYS A 77 -12.52 -3.08 0.67
N GLN A 78 -12.29 -3.73 1.80
CA GLN A 78 -13.37 -4.43 2.51
C GLN A 78 -14.27 -3.44 3.27
N GLY A 79 -14.06 -2.14 3.09
CA GLY A 79 -14.55 -1.11 4.00
C GLY A 79 -14.07 -1.39 5.43
N ILE A 80 -14.36 -0.48 6.35
CA ILE A 80 -14.78 -0.95 7.66
C ILE A 80 -16.28 -1.04 7.46
N GLU A 81 -16.83 -2.23 7.23
CA GLU A 81 -18.22 -2.42 7.63
C GLU A 81 -18.20 -2.22 9.16
N GLN A 82 -18.34 -0.97 9.61
CA GLN A 82 -18.96 -0.71 10.89
C GLN A 82 -20.38 -1.21 10.69
N GLU A 83 -20.53 -2.53 10.84
CA GLU A 83 -21.77 -3.16 11.21
C GLU A 83 -22.23 -2.41 12.46
N TRP A 84 -23.05 -1.39 12.21
CA TRP A 84 -24.10 -1.02 13.12
C TRP A 84 -24.87 -2.33 13.32
N HIS A 85 -24.47 -3.13 14.31
CA HIS A 85 -25.38 -4.06 14.94
C HIS A 85 -26.41 -3.15 15.60
N GLU A 86 -27.42 -2.81 14.80
CA GLU A 86 -28.64 -2.18 15.22
C GLU A 86 -29.14 -2.99 16.43
N THR A 87 -29.21 -2.30 17.56
CA THR A 87 -29.92 -2.75 18.75
C THR A 87 -31.33 -3.19 18.32
N ALA A 88 -31.61 -4.49 18.35
CA ALA A 88 -32.94 -5.05 18.20
C ALA A 88 -33.14 -6.19 19.20
#